data_AF-A0A2U3KAQ6-F1
#
_entry.id   AF-A0A2U3KAQ6-F1
#
_cell.length_a   1.000
_cell.length_b   1.000
_cell.length_c   1.000
_cell.angle_alpha   90.00
_cell.angle_beta   90.00
_cell.angle_gamma   90.00
#
_symmetry.space_group_name_H-M   'P 1'
#
loop_
_entity.id
_entity.type
_entity.pdbx_description
1 polymer ?
#
loop_
_entity_poly.entity_id
_entity_poly.type
_entity_poly.pdbx_seq_one_letter_code
_entity_poly.pdbx_strand_id
1 'polypeptide(L)'
;MLPTLRAIVERHSIPPARLPDVLESIEDSLQYECRGESGGVANDPYCHEVAEWLRALTPSDFMGRLKAVIGKDPWHHSVREEVSGIPSEILPLAEDLGSDPARFEAVLPYLNSPDARSAGLLGQAIARQDAEGRHLDRILAAAAENGSSALACGYVAGLLATYPNHAERLNVWLDGLEERSPELAYFVSLSAPDFARPLERTLRLIGKGKLPVQFLQNFIASVLLDRMSSDELKTVLDLLVRAADPESLHIAVDFVGHCVQKGRVDDPAEREAMWRALEASAPVEDRAHHWWIQAVQRFTADEPLRACEVAIRALTGDDLEKRNLAWSVLSSIAATKPDLVMEKVGQVLLIPEHGWRLQMPARPGLFQSLPLETLRRWMSEDGVERARVIANQLRPPSVDADGKPQVPPLTEFVLTNWGDDDIVFRRFAASTRNGQWYTGDIASAHRREADRARAFLSHPIAAIRKWAEYEVARGEQQAKDWTIEMEESVLH
;
A
#
# COMPACT_ATOMS: atom_id res chain seq x y z
N MET A 1 15.28 41.37 -0.88
CA MET A 1 14.46 40.46 -1.72
C MET A 1 13.04 41.00 -1.91
N LEU A 2 12.32 41.34 -0.83
CA LEU A 2 10.97 41.93 -0.88
C LEU A 2 10.81 43.14 -1.84
N PRO A 3 11.72 44.13 -1.89
CA PRO A 3 11.59 45.26 -2.84
C PRO A 3 11.61 44.83 -4.31
N THR A 4 12.41 43.79 -4.63
CA THR A 4 12.48 43.23 -5.98
C THR A 4 11.19 42.51 -6.35
N LEU A 5 10.61 41.73 -5.42
CA LEU A 5 9.33 41.04 -5.62
C LEU A 5 8.17 42.03 -5.80
N ARG A 6 8.10 43.09 -4.97
CA ARG A 6 7.13 44.18 -5.12
C ARG A 6 7.21 44.83 -6.50
N ALA A 7 8.43 45.19 -6.94
CA ALA A 7 8.63 45.80 -8.26
C ALA A 7 8.22 44.88 -9.43
N ILE A 8 8.39 43.57 -9.29
CA ILE A 8 7.94 42.59 -10.30
C ILE A 8 6.41 42.55 -10.36
N VAL A 9 5.75 42.47 -9.20
CA VAL A 9 4.30 42.40 -9.07
C VAL A 9 3.62 43.69 -9.56
N GLU A 10 4.14 44.85 -9.18
CA GLU A 10 3.64 46.16 -9.63
C GLU A 10 3.72 46.30 -11.16
N ARG A 11 4.74 45.70 -11.77
CA ARG A 11 4.99 45.84 -13.21
C ARG A 11 4.19 44.86 -14.08
N HIS A 12 3.87 43.67 -13.57
CA HIS A 12 3.25 42.60 -14.37
C HIS A 12 1.82 42.25 -13.94
N SER A 13 1.37 42.72 -12.77
CA SER A 13 0.12 42.29 -12.11
C SER A 13 0.09 40.79 -11.81
N ILE A 14 -0.56 40.38 -10.72
CA ILE A 14 -0.74 38.96 -10.39
C ILE A 14 -1.96 38.45 -11.17
N PRO A 15 -1.84 37.38 -11.98
CA PRO A 15 -3.00 36.77 -12.62
C PRO A 15 -4.02 36.33 -11.55
N PRO A 16 -5.34 36.57 -11.74
CA PRO A 16 -6.34 36.27 -10.73
C PRO A 16 -6.32 34.82 -10.21
N ALA A 17 -6.02 33.85 -11.09
CA ALA A 17 -5.92 32.44 -10.73
C ALA A 17 -4.70 32.09 -9.86
N ARG A 18 -3.68 32.96 -9.83
CA ARG A 18 -2.45 32.78 -9.03
C ARG A 18 -2.43 33.60 -7.76
N LEU A 19 -3.39 34.50 -7.58
CA LEU A 19 -3.48 35.33 -6.39
C LEU A 19 -3.57 34.48 -5.10
N PRO A 20 -4.37 33.40 -5.02
CA PRO A 20 -4.41 32.57 -3.81
C PRO A 20 -3.04 31.98 -3.44
N ASP A 21 -2.32 31.39 -4.41
CA ASP A 21 -0.98 30.80 -4.18
C ASP A 21 0.02 31.83 -3.64
N VAL A 22 -0.04 33.07 -4.16
CA VAL A 22 0.83 34.17 -3.72
C VAL A 22 0.48 34.62 -2.30
N LEU A 23 -0.81 34.73 -1.98
CA LEU A 23 -1.26 35.11 -0.64
C LEU A 23 -0.87 34.05 0.39
N GLU A 24 -1.07 32.76 0.09
CA GLU A 24 -0.61 31.64 0.94
C GLU A 24 0.89 31.71 1.22
N SER A 25 1.69 31.91 0.18
CA SER A 25 3.15 31.98 0.35
C SER A 25 3.56 33.13 1.29
N ILE A 26 2.86 34.26 1.23
CA ILE A 26 3.11 35.41 2.12
C ILE A 26 2.61 35.13 3.53
N GLU A 27 1.44 34.50 3.68
CA GLU A 27 0.87 34.08 4.96
C GLU A 27 1.75 33.05 5.66
N ASP A 28 2.27 32.05 4.96
CA ASP A 28 3.23 31.07 5.49
C ASP A 28 4.52 31.73 5.97
N SER A 29 5.07 32.69 5.20
CA SER A 29 6.22 33.47 5.67
C SER A 29 5.90 34.23 6.97
N LEU A 30 4.72 34.84 7.07
CA LEU A 30 4.31 35.53 8.30
C LEU A 30 4.09 34.55 9.47
N GLN A 31 3.50 33.39 9.22
CA GLN A 31 3.20 32.41 10.25
C GLN A 31 4.45 31.73 10.78
N TYR A 32 5.35 31.29 9.89
CA TYR A 32 6.49 30.45 10.27
C TYR A 32 7.79 31.24 10.45
N GLU A 33 8.05 32.29 9.66
CA GLU A 33 9.27 33.09 9.79
C GLU A 33 9.08 34.26 10.77
N CYS A 34 7.89 34.87 10.79
CA CYS A 34 7.55 35.98 11.69
C CYS A 34 6.87 35.55 13.00
N ARG A 35 6.87 34.23 13.31
CA ARG A 35 6.37 33.63 14.56
C ARG A 35 4.86 33.79 14.84
N GLY A 36 4.06 34.15 13.82
CA GLY A 36 2.61 34.28 13.88
C GLY A 36 2.10 35.33 14.89
N GLU A 37 0.78 35.45 15.06
CA GLU A 37 0.19 36.44 16.00
C GLU A 37 0.52 36.16 17.49
N SER A 38 0.97 34.94 17.82
CA SER A 38 1.24 34.49 19.19
C SER A 38 2.63 34.90 19.73
N GLY A 39 3.49 35.51 18.90
CA GLY A 39 4.85 35.83 19.31
C GLY A 39 5.49 36.97 18.52
N GLY A 40 5.47 38.18 19.08
CA GLY A 40 6.47 39.20 18.76
C GLY A 40 6.55 39.72 17.32
N VAL A 41 5.53 39.55 16.47
CA VAL A 41 5.39 40.28 15.18
C VAL A 41 5.57 41.79 15.37
N ALA A 42 5.25 42.28 16.56
CA ALA A 42 5.23 43.69 16.93
C ALA A 42 6.57 44.45 16.75
N ASN A 43 7.74 43.79 16.69
CA ASN A 43 9.04 44.48 16.73
C ASN A 43 9.99 44.22 15.55
N ASP A 44 9.66 43.37 14.58
CA ASP A 44 10.49 43.17 13.38
C ASP A 44 9.98 44.05 12.21
N PRO A 45 10.76 45.06 11.76
CA PRO A 45 10.38 45.93 10.64
C PRO A 45 10.14 45.16 9.34
N TYR A 46 10.85 44.07 9.09
CA TYR A 46 10.67 43.25 7.89
C TYR A 46 9.30 42.57 7.90
N CYS A 47 8.92 41.98 9.03
CA CYS A 47 7.61 41.35 9.19
C CYS A 47 6.46 42.35 9.05
N HIS A 48 6.65 43.59 9.52
CA HIS A 48 5.69 44.67 9.28
C HIS A 48 5.55 44.99 7.79
N GLU A 49 6.66 45.13 7.06
CA GLU A 49 6.62 45.37 5.61
C GLU A 49 5.95 44.21 4.86
N VAL A 50 6.18 42.97 5.24
CA VAL A 50 5.53 41.80 4.62
C VAL A 50 4.02 41.82 4.92
N ALA A 51 3.61 42.13 6.15
CA ALA A 51 2.19 42.22 6.52
C ALA A 51 1.45 43.41 5.85
N GLU A 52 2.13 44.54 5.64
CA GLU A 52 1.59 45.64 4.83
C GLU A 52 1.46 45.26 3.37
N TRP A 53 2.42 44.50 2.83
CA TRP A 53 2.35 44.02 1.46
C TRP A 53 1.19 43.05 1.26
N LEU A 54 0.98 42.11 2.18
CA LEU A 54 -0.17 41.22 2.18
C LEU A 54 -1.48 42.03 2.13
N ARG A 55 -1.64 43.00 3.04
CA ARG A 55 -2.81 43.89 3.08
C ARG A 55 -3.03 44.67 1.78
N ALA A 56 -1.95 45.09 1.11
CA ALA A 56 -2.04 45.80 -0.16
C ALA A 56 -2.42 44.88 -1.34
N LEU A 57 -2.09 43.59 -1.28
CA LEU A 57 -2.42 42.60 -2.30
C LEU A 57 -3.80 41.98 -2.11
N THR A 58 -4.31 41.91 -0.88
CA THR A 58 -5.63 41.37 -0.58
C THR A 58 -6.73 42.27 -1.17
N PRO A 59 -7.58 41.74 -2.08
CA PRO A 59 -8.67 42.53 -2.65
C PRO A 59 -9.65 43.00 -1.58
N SER A 60 -10.26 44.17 -1.78
CA SER A 60 -11.27 44.72 -0.87
C SER A 60 -12.69 44.45 -1.33
N ASP A 61 -12.93 44.25 -2.63
CA ASP A 61 -14.22 43.90 -3.17
C ASP A 61 -14.60 42.46 -2.83
N PHE A 62 -15.90 42.18 -2.75
CA PHE A 62 -16.39 40.86 -2.35
C PHE A 62 -15.91 39.74 -3.26
N MET A 63 -15.94 39.92 -4.58
CA MET A 63 -15.54 38.88 -5.53
C MET A 63 -14.05 38.57 -5.43
N GLY A 64 -13.22 39.61 -5.31
CA GLY A 64 -11.79 39.49 -5.10
C GLY A 64 -11.48 38.77 -3.79
N ARG A 65 -12.11 39.15 -2.67
CA ARG A 65 -11.96 38.46 -1.38
C ARG A 65 -12.37 37.00 -1.48
N LEU A 66 -13.54 36.70 -2.05
CA LEU A 66 -14.03 35.33 -2.22
C LEU A 66 -13.03 34.48 -3.01
N LYS A 67 -12.53 34.98 -4.14
CA LYS A 67 -11.55 34.24 -4.95
C LYS A 67 -10.23 34.05 -4.23
N ALA A 68 -9.75 35.08 -3.54
CA ALA A 68 -8.52 35.06 -2.77
C ALA A 68 -8.55 34.01 -1.65
N VAL A 69 -9.67 33.90 -0.93
CA VAL A 69 -9.82 32.97 0.20
C VAL A 69 -10.19 31.57 -0.26
N ILE A 70 -11.24 31.42 -1.06
CA ILE A 70 -11.76 30.10 -1.48
C ILE A 70 -10.82 29.43 -2.48
N GLY A 71 -10.00 30.21 -3.16
CA GLY A 71 -8.94 29.69 -4.00
C GLY A 71 -7.76 29.10 -3.23
N LYS A 72 -7.69 29.20 -1.90
CA LYS A 72 -6.61 28.61 -1.08
C LYS A 72 -6.77 27.10 -0.89
N ASP A 73 -5.67 26.41 -0.60
CA ASP A 73 -5.61 25.03 -0.15
C ASP A 73 -6.45 24.84 1.13
N PRO A 74 -7.32 23.81 1.18
CA PRO A 74 -8.19 23.55 2.34
C PRO A 74 -7.45 23.29 3.65
N TRP A 75 -6.17 22.94 3.62
CA TRP A 75 -5.33 22.69 4.78
C TRP A 75 -4.52 23.90 5.22
N HIS A 76 -4.61 25.02 4.50
CA HIS A 76 -3.92 26.24 4.86
C HIS A 76 -4.44 26.80 6.19
N HIS A 77 -3.53 27.31 7.02
CA HIS A 77 -3.80 27.66 8.42
C HIS A 77 -4.79 28.83 8.59
N SER A 78 -4.88 29.75 7.63
CA SER A 78 -5.86 30.86 7.61
C SER A 78 -7.28 30.41 7.21
N VAL A 79 -7.41 29.21 6.64
CA VAL A 79 -8.69 28.66 6.18
C VAL A 79 -9.37 27.86 7.30
N ARG A 80 -8.60 27.11 8.12
CA ARG A 80 -9.13 26.24 9.18
C ARG A 80 -8.84 26.77 10.59
N GLU A 81 -9.88 27.27 11.24
CA GLU A 81 -9.83 27.76 12.63
C GLU A 81 -9.35 26.69 13.63
N GLU A 82 -9.81 25.45 13.48
CA GLU A 82 -9.47 24.32 14.38
C GLU A 82 -7.98 23.96 14.38
N VAL A 83 -7.24 24.31 13.31
CA VAL A 83 -5.83 23.94 13.14
C VAL A 83 -4.91 25.05 13.64
N SER A 84 -5.31 26.30 13.51
CA SER A 84 -4.47 27.48 13.78
C SER A 84 -4.84 28.23 15.06
N GLY A 85 -6.08 28.09 15.57
CA GLY A 85 -6.61 28.93 16.64
C GLY A 85 -6.91 30.37 16.20
N ILE A 86 -6.86 30.66 14.90
CA ILE A 86 -7.16 31.97 14.29
C ILE A 86 -8.56 31.93 13.68
N PRO A 87 -9.39 33.00 13.81
CA PRO A 87 -10.69 33.06 13.16
C PRO A 87 -10.59 32.84 11.65
N SER A 88 -11.40 31.92 11.12
CA SER A 88 -11.35 31.54 9.70
C SER A 88 -11.80 32.70 8.78
N GLU A 89 -11.04 32.94 7.71
CA GLU A 89 -11.39 33.91 6.65
C GLU A 89 -12.68 33.52 5.89
N ILE A 90 -13.14 32.27 6.03
CA ILE A 90 -14.36 31.76 5.40
C ILE A 90 -15.63 32.26 6.09
N LEU A 91 -15.62 32.44 7.41
CA LEU A 91 -16.83 32.76 8.17
C LEU A 91 -17.48 34.09 7.73
N PRO A 92 -16.72 35.20 7.55
CA PRO A 92 -17.31 36.44 7.05
C PRO A 92 -17.88 36.30 5.62
N LEU A 93 -17.27 35.46 4.78
CA LEU A 93 -17.77 35.19 3.44
C LEU A 93 -19.08 34.40 3.46
N ALA A 94 -19.22 33.46 4.40
CA ALA A 94 -20.46 32.72 4.59
C ALA A 94 -21.61 33.63 5.05
N GLU A 95 -21.34 34.57 5.97
CA GLU A 95 -22.32 35.57 6.42
C GLU A 95 -22.75 36.53 5.29
N ASP A 96 -21.78 37.02 4.52
CA ASP A 96 -22.01 37.86 3.33
C ASP A 96 -22.91 37.14 2.30
N LEU A 97 -22.75 35.83 2.14
CA LEU A 97 -23.53 35.01 1.21
C LEU A 97 -24.92 34.62 1.74
N GLY A 98 -25.03 34.35 3.04
CA GLY A 98 -26.30 33.99 3.68
C GLY A 98 -27.28 35.17 3.81
N SER A 99 -26.76 36.40 3.78
CA SER A 99 -27.55 37.64 3.87
C SER A 99 -28.03 38.19 2.52
N ASP A 100 -27.41 37.78 1.40
CA ASP A 100 -27.71 38.30 0.05
C ASP A 100 -27.84 37.16 -0.98
N PRO A 101 -29.07 36.69 -1.27
CA PRO A 101 -29.30 35.61 -2.23
C PRO A 101 -28.81 35.93 -3.65
N ALA A 102 -28.86 37.20 -4.08
CA ALA A 102 -28.41 37.59 -5.41
C ALA A 102 -26.87 37.48 -5.52
N ARG A 103 -26.17 37.80 -4.44
CA ARG A 103 -24.72 37.60 -4.34
C ARG A 103 -24.35 36.12 -4.38
N PHE A 104 -25.11 35.26 -3.69
CA PHE A 104 -24.91 33.82 -3.76
C PHE A 104 -25.04 33.28 -5.19
N GLU A 105 -26.09 33.66 -5.91
CA GLU A 105 -26.27 33.27 -7.31
C GLU A 105 -25.13 33.74 -8.22
N ALA A 106 -24.63 34.96 -8.01
CA ALA A 106 -23.56 35.53 -8.82
C ALA A 106 -22.24 34.76 -8.68
N VAL A 107 -21.99 34.12 -7.54
CA VAL A 107 -20.71 33.44 -7.26
C VAL A 107 -20.77 31.93 -7.44
N LEU A 108 -21.96 31.36 -7.53
CA LEU A 108 -22.18 29.92 -7.65
C LEU A 108 -21.39 29.27 -8.81
N PRO A 109 -21.24 29.89 -10.01
CA PRO A 109 -20.40 29.33 -11.06
C PRO A 109 -18.93 29.19 -10.66
N TYR A 110 -18.38 30.18 -9.93
CA TYR A 110 -17.01 30.11 -9.42
C TYR A 110 -16.87 29.03 -8.35
N LEU A 111 -17.81 28.94 -7.42
CA LEU A 111 -17.79 27.94 -6.34
C LEU A 111 -17.89 26.49 -6.84
N ASN A 112 -18.37 26.28 -8.06
CA ASN A 112 -18.41 24.98 -8.74
C ASN A 112 -17.26 24.79 -9.74
N SER A 113 -16.26 25.66 -9.74
CA SER A 113 -15.08 25.55 -10.60
C SER A 113 -13.91 24.86 -9.88
N PRO A 114 -12.95 24.28 -10.61
CA PRO A 114 -11.73 23.71 -10.02
C PRO A 114 -10.88 24.72 -9.25
N ASP A 115 -11.00 26.01 -9.55
CA ASP A 115 -10.25 27.08 -8.89
C ASP A 115 -10.73 27.33 -7.45
N ALA A 116 -11.95 26.91 -7.10
CA ALA A 116 -12.53 27.08 -5.77
C ALA A 116 -12.13 25.92 -4.83
N ARG A 117 -10.82 25.75 -4.60
CA ARG A 117 -10.23 24.65 -3.82
C ARG A 117 -10.86 24.44 -2.44
N SER A 118 -11.20 25.52 -1.73
CA SER A 118 -11.81 25.50 -0.40
C SER A 118 -13.36 25.61 -0.39
N ALA A 119 -14.03 25.37 -1.52
CA ALA A 119 -15.49 25.50 -1.63
C ALA A 119 -16.27 24.63 -0.64
N GLY A 120 -15.75 23.45 -0.28
CA GLY A 120 -16.39 22.58 0.72
C GLY A 120 -16.43 23.21 2.12
N LEU A 121 -15.36 23.89 2.55
CA LEU A 121 -15.33 24.57 3.85
C LEU A 121 -16.31 25.74 3.89
N LEU A 122 -16.42 26.49 2.79
CA LEU A 122 -17.43 27.54 2.66
C LEU A 122 -18.85 26.97 2.67
N GLY A 123 -19.11 25.87 1.94
CA GLY A 123 -20.40 25.20 1.95
C GLY A 123 -20.82 24.81 3.36
N GLN A 124 -19.90 24.24 4.14
CA GLN A 124 -20.14 23.87 5.53
C GLN A 124 -20.46 25.09 6.40
N ALA A 125 -19.73 26.19 6.23
CA ALA A 125 -19.96 27.43 6.98
C ALA A 125 -21.32 28.06 6.67
N ILE A 126 -21.72 28.12 5.39
CA ILE A 126 -23.05 28.60 4.97
C ILE A 126 -24.14 27.72 5.59
N ALA A 127 -23.98 26.40 5.54
CA ALA A 127 -24.99 25.47 6.02
C ALA A 127 -25.27 25.57 7.52
N ARG A 128 -24.25 25.86 8.34
CA ARG A 128 -24.41 26.07 9.79
C ARG A 128 -25.28 27.27 10.13
N GLN A 129 -25.44 28.22 9.20
CA GLN A 129 -26.27 29.42 9.38
C GLN A 129 -27.64 29.30 8.68
N ASP A 130 -27.87 28.25 7.89
CA ASP A 130 -29.05 28.07 7.05
C ASP A 130 -30.03 27.03 7.64
N ALA A 131 -30.68 27.40 8.74
CA ALA A 131 -31.61 26.53 9.47
C ALA A 131 -32.75 25.96 8.60
N GLU A 132 -33.17 26.70 7.58
CA GLU A 132 -34.24 26.31 6.66
C GLU A 132 -33.72 25.53 5.43
N GLY A 133 -32.40 25.39 5.27
CA GLY A 133 -31.80 24.72 4.11
C GLY A 133 -32.19 25.39 2.79
N ARG A 134 -32.24 26.73 2.75
CA ARG A 134 -32.71 27.51 1.60
C ARG A 134 -31.83 27.29 0.36
N HIS A 135 -30.54 27.03 0.56
CA HIS A 135 -29.60 26.86 -0.56
C HIS A 135 -29.44 25.41 -1.04
N LEU A 136 -30.03 24.42 -0.35
CA LEU A 136 -29.84 22.99 -0.65
C LEU A 136 -30.13 22.63 -2.11
N ASP A 137 -31.35 22.91 -2.58
CA ASP A 137 -31.79 22.54 -3.92
C ASP A 137 -30.91 23.19 -5.00
N ARG A 138 -30.53 24.45 -4.77
CA ARG A 138 -29.75 25.24 -5.72
C ARG A 138 -28.31 24.75 -5.82
N ILE A 139 -27.70 24.45 -4.68
CA ILE A 139 -26.33 23.91 -4.62
C ILE A 139 -26.27 22.54 -5.29
N LEU A 140 -27.23 21.65 -5.00
CA LEU A 140 -27.27 20.31 -5.61
C LEU A 140 -27.55 20.36 -7.11
N ALA A 141 -28.42 21.26 -7.57
CA ALA A 141 -28.66 21.48 -9.00
C ALA A 141 -27.39 21.99 -9.71
N ALA A 142 -26.72 23.01 -9.15
CA ALA A 142 -25.50 23.56 -9.73
C ALA A 142 -24.35 22.55 -9.73
N ALA A 143 -24.23 21.72 -8.69
CA ALA A 143 -23.27 20.63 -8.65
C ALA A 143 -23.53 19.59 -9.74
N ALA A 144 -24.80 19.24 -9.98
CA ALA A 144 -25.18 18.30 -11.03
C ALA A 144 -24.94 18.85 -12.45
N GLU A 145 -25.12 20.16 -12.64
CA GLU A 145 -24.87 20.84 -13.93
C GLU A 145 -23.37 20.99 -14.24
N ASN A 146 -22.55 21.30 -13.24
CA ASN A 146 -21.14 21.65 -13.44
C ASN A 146 -20.16 20.50 -13.13
N GLY A 147 -20.64 19.41 -12.50
CA GLY A 147 -19.81 18.25 -12.14
C GLY A 147 -18.90 18.45 -10.92
N SER A 148 -19.04 19.55 -10.18
CA SER A 148 -18.26 19.80 -8.95
C SER A 148 -19.07 19.43 -7.71
N SER A 149 -18.50 18.58 -6.85
CA SER A 149 -19.15 18.13 -5.62
C SER A 149 -18.73 18.89 -4.37
N ALA A 150 -17.63 19.65 -4.40
CA ALA A 150 -16.99 20.19 -3.21
C ALA A 150 -17.94 21.04 -2.34
N LEU A 151 -18.58 22.06 -2.93
CA LEU A 151 -19.53 22.93 -2.24
C LEU A 151 -20.73 22.12 -1.70
N ALA A 152 -21.27 21.20 -2.51
CA ALA A 152 -22.43 20.38 -2.15
C ALA A 152 -22.13 19.44 -0.97
N CYS A 153 -20.99 18.74 -1.01
CA CYS A 153 -20.53 17.88 0.06
C CYS A 153 -20.38 18.65 1.38
N GLY A 154 -19.69 19.79 1.33
CA GLY A 154 -19.51 20.65 2.50
C GLY A 154 -20.82 21.16 3.07
N TYR A 155 -21.70 21.68 2.21
CA TYR A 155 -23.00 22.19 2.61
C TYR A 155 -23.89 21.10 3.22
N VAL A 156 -23.96 19.92 2.61
CA VAL A 156 -24.74 18.79 3.15
C VAL A 156 -24.20 18.31 4.49
N ALA A 157 -22.87 18.19 4.62
CA ALA A 157 -22.24 17.83 5.88
C ALA A 157 -22.55 18.83 7.00
N GLY A 158 -22.44 20.14 6.72
CA GLY A 158 -22.78 21.19 7.68
C GLY A 158 -24.27 21.21 8.03
N LEU A 159 -25.14 21.11 7.02
CA LEU A 159 -26.59 21.23 7.20
C LEU A 159 -27.11 20.10 8.09
N LEU A 160 -26.72 18.85 7.84
CA LEU A 160 -27.23 17.72 8.61
C LEU A 160 -26.54 17.52 9.96
N ALA A 161 -25.32 18.04 10.14
CA ALA A 161 -24.71 18.11 11.46
C ALA A 161 -25.46 19.08 12.39
N THR A 162 -25.99 20.19 11.87
CA THR A 162 -26.67 21.22 12.67
C THR A 162 -28.19 21.07 12.69
N TYR A 163 -28.79 20.68 11.57
CA TYR A 163 -30.24 20.62 11.34
C TYR A 163 -30.66 19.27 10.71
N PRO A 164 -30.68 18.17 11.50
CA PRO A 164 -30.98 16.82 11.00
C PRO A 164 -32.37 16.65 10.35
N ASN A 165 -33.31 17.57 10.59
CA ASN A 165 -34.66 17.55 10.02
C ASN A 165 -34.69 17.66 8.48
N HIS A 166 -33.58 18.04 7.84
CA HIS A 166 -33.47 18.07 6.38
C HIS A 166 -33.10 16.72 5.74
N ALA A 167 -32.90 15.67 6.53
CA ALA A 167 -32.47 14.36 6.03
C ALA A 167 -33.42 13.75 4.98
N GLU A 168 -34.74 13.87 5.16
CA GLU A 168 -35.72 13.36 4.19
C GLU A 168 -35.59 14.07 2.83
N ARG A 169 -35.50 15.40 2.86
CA ARG A 169 -35.33 16.22 1.65
C ARG A 169 -34.03 15.90 0.92
N LEU A 170 -32.92 15.67 1.65
CA LEU A 170 -31.67 15.22 1.05
C LEU A 170 -31.83 13.86 0.36
N ASN A 171 -32.49 12.90 1.02
CA ASN A 171 -32.66 11.56 0.45
C ASN A 171 -33.50 11.56 -0.84
N VAL A 172 -34.53 12.40 -0.94
CA VAL A 172 -35.30 12.61 -2.18
C VAL A 172 -34.39 13.13 -3.30
N TRP A 173 -33.50 14.07 -3.00
CA TRP A 173 -32.52 14.55 -3.97
C TRP A 173 -31.54 13.47 -4.40
N LEU A 174 -30.98 12.72 -3.46
CA LEU A 174 -30.05 11.64 -3.74
C LEU A 174 -30.68 10.57 -4.64
N ASP A 175 -31.93 10.19 -4.38
CA ASP A 175 -32.67 9.23 -5.23
C ASP A 175 -32.76 9.72 -6.69
N GLY A 176 -33.00 11.02 -6.91
CA GLY A 176 -33.00 11.62 -8.24
C GLY A 176 -31.62 11.82 -8.85
N LEU A 177 -30.56 11.92 -8.04
CA LEU A 177 -29.17 12.04 -8.50
C LEU A 177 -28.59 10.68 -8.89
N GLU A 178 -28.99 9.57 -8.26
CA GLU A 178 -28.55 8.21 -8.63
C GLU A 178 -28.82 7.86 -10.12
N GLU A 179 -29.83 8.49 -10.71
CA GLU A 179 -30.16 8.30 -12.13
C GLU A 179 -29.44 9.30 -13.06
N ARG A 180 -29.23 10.55 -12.61
CA ARG A 180 -28.69 11.63 -13.45
C ARG A 180 -27.17 11.82 -13.33
N SER A 181 -26.63 11.65 -12.13
CA SER A 181 -25.22 11.83 -11.81
C SER A 181 -24.82 10.91 -10.63
N PRO A 182 -24.55 9.62 -10.90
CA PRO A 182 -24.24 8.62 -9.87
C PRO A 182 -23.04 8.97 -9.00
N GLU A 183 -21.98 9.55 -9.59
CA GLU A 183 -20.77 9.97 -8.85
C GLU A 183 -21.07 11.11 -7.88
N LEU A 184 -21.88 12.10 -8.28
CA LEU A 184 -22.29 13.17 -7.38
C LEU A 184 -23.16 12.63 -6.24
N ALA A 185 -24.12 11.75 -6.54
CA ALA A 185 -24.93 11.10 -5.51
C ALA A 185 -24.07 10.36 -4.49
N TYR A 186 -23.04 9.66 -4.97
CA TYR A 186 -22.06 8.98 -4.14
C TYR A 186 -21.31 9.93 -3.20
N PHE A 187 -20.64 10.96 -3.72
CA PHE A 187 -19.86 11.88 -2.89
C PHE A 187 -20.72 12.66 -1.88
N VAL A 188 -21.91 13.10 -2.30
CA VAL A 188 -22.84 13.80 -1.40
C VAL A 188 -23.34 12.86 -0.30
N SER A 189 -23.64 11.59 -0.62
CA SER A 189 -24.08 10.62 0.40
C SER A 189 -23.00 10.34 1.46
N LEU A 190 -21.72 10.30 1.06
CA LEU A 190 -20.59 10.12 1.97
C LEU A 190 -20.42 11.30 2.94
N SER A 191 -20.93 12.48 2.58
CA SER A 191 -20.82 13.70 3.39
C SER A 191 -21.80 13.72 4.57
N ALA A 192 -22.82 12.86 4.57
CA ALA A 192 -23.79 12.73 5.66
C ALA A 192 -24.12 11.25 5.95
N PRO A 193 -23.13 10.47 6.43
CA PRO A 193 -23.25 9.02 6.50
C PRO A 193 -24.36 8.54 7.45
N ASP A 194 -24.67 9.31 8.49
CA ASP A 194 -25.77 9.03 9.44
C ASP A 194 -27.18 9.12 8.82
N PHE A 195 -27.32 9.86 7.71
CA PHE A 195 -28.63 10.22 7.17
C PHE A 195 -28.84 9.74 5.75
N ALA A 196 -27.76 9.55 4.97
CA ALA A 196 -27.82 9.29 3.53
C ALA A 196 -27.64 7.82 3.14
N ARG A 197 -27.33 6.92 4.08
CA ARG A 197 -27.10 5.48 3.84
C ARG A 197 -26.11 5.22 2.67
N PRO A 198 -24.90 5.80 2.72
CA PRO A 198 -23.99 5.80 1.58
C PRO A 198 -23.62 4.40 1.08
N LEU A 199 -23.48 3.41 1.98
CA LEU A 199 -23.10 2.06 1.60
C LEU A 199 -24.23 1.37 0.80
N GLU A 200 -25.46 1.42 1.29
CA GLU A 200 -26.64 0.86 0.61
C GLU A 200 -26.78 1.44 -0.81
N ARG A 201 -26.64 2.77 -0.94
CA ARG A 201 -26.70 3.47 -2.23
C ARG A 201 -25.55 3.05 -3.14
N THR A 202 -24.34 2.98 -2.63
CA THR A 202 -23.15 2.57 -3.40
C THR A 202 -23.29 1.15 -3.92
N LEU A 203 -23.68 0.21 -3.06
CA LEU A 203 -23.91 -1.19 -3.45
C LEU A 203 -25.01 -1.29 -4.52
N ARG A 204 -26.09 -0.53 -4.40
CA ARG A 204 -27.15 -0.45 -5.41
C ARG A 204 -26.66 0.10 -6.75
N LEU A 205 -25.84 1.16 -6.74
CA LEU A 205 -25.27 1.74 -7.95
C LEU A 205 -24.26 0.81 -8.63
N ILE A 206 -23.42 0.12 -7.85
CA ILE A 206 -22.51 -0.92 -8.36
C ILE A 206 -23.32 -2.07 -8.98
N GLY A 207 -24.37 -2.55 -8.29
CA GLY A 207 -25.25 -3.61 -8.80
C GLY A 207 -25.98 -3.24 -10.10
N LYS A 208 -26.22 -1.94 -10.33
CA LYS A 208 -26.76 -1.41 -11.59
C LYS A 208 -25.69 -1.09 -12.65
N GLY A 209 -24.40 -1.30 -12.36
CA GLY A 209 -23.29 -0.98 -13.26
C GLY A 209 -23.05 0.53 -13.46
N LYS A 210 -23.52 1.37 -12.54
CA LYS A 210 -23.40 2.83 -12.61
C LYS A 210 -22.16 3.37 -11.90
N LEU A 211 -21.61 2.61 -10.97
CA LEU A 211 -20.34 2.90 -10.31
C LEU A 211 -19.42 1.68 -10.40
N PRO A 212 -18.11 1.89 -10.59
CA PRO A 212 -17.10 0.85 -10.42
C PRO A 212 -17.07 0.34 -8.98
N VAL A 213 -16.66 -0.92 -8.78
CA VAL A 213 -16.55 -1.52 -7.44
C VAL A 213 -15.47 -0.82 -6.59
N GLN A 214 -14.48 -0.18 -7.22
CA GLN A 214 -13.38 0.55 -6.59
C GLN A 214 -13.88 1.72 -5.73
N PHE A 215 -15.09 2.22 -5.97
CA PHE A 215 -15.74 3.22 -5.12
C PHE A 215 -16.01 2.70 -3.69
N LEU A 216 -15.86 1.40 -3.41
CA LEU A 216 -15.93 0.87 -2.05
C LEU A 216 -14.74 1.31 -1.18
N GLN A 217 -13.63 1.78 -1.75
CA GLN A 217 -12.44 2.19 -0.99
C GLN A 217 -12.72 3.26 0.08
N ASN A 218 -13.64 4.19 -0.17
CA ASN A 218 -13.92 5.28 0.78
C ASN A 218 -14.65 4.80 2.05
N PHE A 219 -15.13 3.55 2.07
CA PHE A 219 -15.75 2.96 3.27
C PHE A 219 -14.73 2.33 4.24
N ILE A 220 -13.45 2.28 3.86
CA ILE A 220 -12.36 1.83 4.74
C ILE A 220 -12.13 2.84 5.88
N ALA A 221 -12.44 4.13 5.64
CA ALA A 221 -12.29 5.19 6.61
C ALA A 221 -13.10 4.93 7.90
N SER A 222 -12.47 5.18 9.06
CA SER A 222 -12.81 4.55 10.34
C SER A 222 -14.30 4.42 10.64
N VAL A 223 -15.06 5.52 10.64
CA VAL A 223 -16.45 5.54 11.09
C VAL A 223 -17.38 4.70 10.22
N LEU A 224 -17.10 4.59 8.91
CA LEU A 224 -17.93 3.83 7.98
C LEU A 224 -17.70 2.33 8.13
N LEU A 225 -16.43 1.92 8.27
CA LEU A 225 -16.09 0.53 8.54
C LEU A 225 -16.64 0.06 9.90
N ASP A 226 -16.60 0.93 10.92
CA ASP A 226 -17.10 0.62 12.27
C ASP A 226 -18.61 0.37 12.31
N ARG A 227 -19.35 0.99 11.39
CA ARG A 227 -20.82 0.87 11.30
C ARG A 227 -21.29 -0.24 10.37
N MET A 228 -20.40 -0.77 9.55
CA MET A 228 -20.71 -1.82 8.59
C MET A 228 -20.99 -3.13 9.33
N SER A 229 -22.17 -3.72 9.12
CA SER A 229 -22.53 -5.04 9.63
C SER A 229 -21.66 -6.16 9.02
N SER A 230 -21.69 -7.36 9.61
CA SER A 230 -20.98 -8.53 9.09
C SER A 230 -21.40 -8.90 7.67
N ASP A 231 -22.72 -8.84 7.39
CA ASP A 231 -23.27 -9.15 6.06
C ASP A 231 -22.86 -8.11 5.00
N GLU A 232 -22.81 -6.84 5.39
CA GLU A 232 -22.34 -5.76 4.50
C GLU A 232 -20.85 -5.90 4.21
N LEU A 233 -20.01 -6.18 5.22
CA LEU A 233 -18.58 -6.39 5.03
C LEU A 233 -18.31 -7.58 4.12
N LYS A 234 -19.02 -8.69 4.35
CA LYS A 234 -18.96 -9.85 3.46
C LYS A 234 -19.35 -9.49 2.03
N THR A 235 -20.44 -8.74 1.85
CA THR A 235 -20.91 -8.31 0.52
C THR A 235 -19.87 -7.44 -0.18
N VAL A 236 -19.24 -6.51 0.55
CA VAL A 236 -18.17 -5.64 0.04
C VAL A 236 -16.97 -6.48 -0.40
N LEU A 237 -16.47 -7.37 0.45
CA LEU A 237 -15.33 -8.24 0.13
C LEU A 237 -15.66 -9.17 -1.06
N ASP A 238 -16.87 -9.74 -1.11
CA ASP A 238 -17.32 -10.60 -2.20
C ASP A 238 -17.35 -9.89 -3.55
N LEU A 239 -17.80 -8.62 -3.56
CA LEU A 239 -17.81 -7.81 -4.78
C LEU A 239 -16.39 -7.49 -5.26
N LEU A 240 -15.51 -7.08 -4.35
CA LEU A 240 -14.12 -6.75 -4.67
C LEU A 240 -13.34 -7.98 -5.16
N VAL A 241 -13.49 -9.12 -4.50
CA VAL A 241 -12.87 -10.39 -4.93
C VAL A 241 -13.41 -10.85 -6.30
N ARG A 242 -14.71 -10.70 -6.55
CA ARG A 242 -15.34 -11.11 -7.81
C ARG A 242 -14.87 -10.26 -9.00
N ALA A 243 -14.53 -9.00 -8.79
CA ALA A 243 -14.01 -8.13 -9.85
C ALA A 243 -12.66 -8.64 -10.38
N ALA A 244 -11.87 -9.30 -9.53
CA ALA A 244 -10.65 -10.03 -9.87
C ALA A 244 -9.55 -9.20 -10.56
N ASP A 245 -9.65 -7.86 -10.52
CA ASP A 245 -8.60 -6.95 -10.95
C ASP A 245 -7.67 -6.56 -9.77
N PRO A 246 -6.41 -6.18 -10.04
CA PRO A 246 -5.46 -5.85 -8.99
C PRO A 246 -5.90 -4.71 -8.07
N GLU A 247 -6.58 -3.68 -8.58
CA GLU A 247 -7.03 -2.54 -7.77
C GLU A 247 -8.13 -2.95 -6.78
N SER A 248 -9.11 -3.73 -7.24
CA SER A 248 -10.15 -4.26 -6.35
C SER A 248 -9.60 -5.20 -5.29
N LEU A 249 -8.61 -6.05 -5.63
CA LEU A 249 -7.95 -6.92 -4.65
C LEU A 249 -7.13 -6.14 -3.63
N HIS A 250 -6.48 -5.04 -4.05
CA HIS A 250 -5.82 -4.12 -3.14
C HIS A 250 -6.79 -3.56 -2.10
N ILE A 251 -7.91 -3.02 -2.57
CA ILE A 251 -8.96 -2.47 -1.71
C ILE A 251 -9.51 -3.55 -0.77
N ALA A 252 -9.73 -4.77 -1.26
CA ALA A 252 -10.20 -5.89 -0.43
C ALA A 252 -9.21 -6.20 0.71
N VAL A 253 -7.91 -6.24 0.42
CA VAL A 253 -6.88 -6.49 1.42
C VAL A 253 -6.76 -5.32 2.40
N ASP A 254 -6.96 -4.07 1.98
CA ASP A 254 -7.01 -2.92 2.89
C ASP A 254 -8.19 -3.03 3.87
N PHE A 255 -9.37 -3.44 3.41
CA PHE A 255 -10.50 -3.75 4.31
C PHE A 255 -10.11 -4.79 5.35
N VAL A 256 -9.50 -5.90 4.92
CA VAL A 256 -9.03 -6.96 5.85
C VAL A 256 -8.02 -6.39 6.85
N GLY A 257 -7.04 -5.62 6.38
CA GLY A 257 -6.00 -5.01 7.21
C GLY A 257 -6.58 -4.10 8.28
N HIS A 258 -7.53 -3.23 7.92
CA HIS A 258 -8.20 -2.36 8.88
C HIS A 258 -9.11 -3.12 9.85
N CYS A 259 -9.79 -4.18 9.43
CA CYS A 259 -10.53 -5.05 10.34
C CYS A 259 -9.59 -5.71 11.37
N VAL A 260 -8.46 -6.24 10.92
CA VAL A 260 -7.42 -6.82 11.79
C VAL A 260 -6.88 -5.79 12.77
N GLN A 261 -6.53 -4.59 12.30
CA GLN A 261 -6.04 -3.49 13.14
C GLN A 261 -7.03 -3.11 14.23
N LYS A 262 -8.33 -3.14 13.93
CA LYS A 262 -9.42 -2.84 14.88
C LYS A 262 -9.83 -4.02 15.76
N GLY A 263 -9.24 -5.20 15.57
CA GLY A 263 -9.61 -6.42 16.31
C GLY A 263 -10.93 -7.05 15.87
N ARG A 264 -11.49 -6.63 14.72
CA ARG A 264 -12.70 -7.21 14.13
C ARG A 264 -12.35 -8.50 13.38
N VAL A 265 -12.11 -9.57 14.12
CA VAL A 265 -11.64 -10.86 13.57
C VAL A 265 -12.36 -12.09 14.13
N ASP A 266 -13.21 -11.91 15.14
CA ASP A 266 -13.82 -13.01 15.89
C ASP A 266 -15.06 -13.60 15.23
N ASP A 267 -15.75 -12.82 14.37
CA ASP A 267 -16.91 -13.30 13.61
C ASP A 267 -16.46 -14.31 12.53
N PRO A 268 -16.94 -15.58 12.57
CA PRO A 268 -16.50 -16.61 11.63
C PRO A 268 -16.88 -16.32 10.17
N ALA A 269 -18.02 -15.65 9.93
CA ALA A 269 -18.48 -15.35 8.58
C ALA A 269 -17.66 -14.21 7.96
N GLU A 270 -17.31 -13.21 8.77
CA GLU A 270 -16.36 -12.17 8.36
C GLU A 270 -14.97 -12.75 8.09
N ARG A 271 -14.47 -13.59 9.00
CA ARG A 271 -13.16 -14.24 8.86
C ARG A 271 -13.08 -15.07 7.58
N GLU A 272 -14.15 -15.80 7.23
CA GLU A 272 -14.23 -16.53 5.97
C GLU A 272 -14.16 -15.60 4.75
N ALA A 273 -14.84 -14.45 4.79
CA ALA A 273 -14.76 -13.46 3.72
C ALA A 273 -13.35 -12.85 3.59
N MET A 274 -12.71 -12.56 4.73
CA MET A 274 -11.34 -12.04 4.78
C MET A 274 -10.35 -13.04 4.18
N TRP A 275 -10.47 -14.33 4.52
CA TRP A 275 -9.63 -15.36 3.91
C TRP A 275 -9.80 -15.46 2.40
N ARG A 276 -11.03 -15.41 1.89
CA ARG A 276 -11.27 -15.42 0.44
C ARG A 276 -10.59 -14.24 -0.26
N ALA A 277 -10.56 -13.06 0.37
CA ALA A 277 -9.81 -11.91 -0.13
C ALA A 277 -8.29 -12.15 -0.13
N LEU A 278 -7.72 -12.66 0.98
CA LEU A 278 -6.29 -12.97 1.08
C LEU A 278 -5.85 -14.05 0.09
N GLU A 279 -6.69 -15.07 -0.13
CA GLU A 279 -6.47 -16.14 -1.10
C GLU A 279 -6.50 -15.63 -2.55
N ALA A 280 -7.47 -14.78 -2.88
CA ALA A 280 -7.60 -14.20 -4.21
C ALA A 280 -6.45 -13.23 -4.52
N SER A 281 -6.02 -12.46 -3.52
CA SER A 281 -4.88 -11.55 -3.59
C SER A 281 -3.52 -12.26 -3.65
N ALA A 282 -3.39 -13.44 -3.03
CA ALA A 282 -2.09 -14.11 -2.86
C ALA A 282 -1.24 -14.20 -4.14
N PRO A 283 -1.76 -14.65 -5.31
CA PRO A 283 -0.94 -14.79 -6.51
C PRO A 283 -0.81 -13.51 -7.34
N VAL A 284 -1.55 -12.43 -7.01
CA VAL A 284 -1.71 -11.24 -7.84
C VAL A 284 -0.79 -10.11 -7.38
N GLU A 285 -0.18 -9.40 -8.34
CA GLU A 285 0.56 -8.16 -8.09
C GLU A 285 -0.42 -6.98 -7.89
N ASP A 286 -1.00 -6.88 -6.70
CA ASP A 286 -1.93 -5.81 -6.28
C ASP A 286 -1.28 -4.78 -5.35
N ARG A 287 0.01 -4.95 -5.03
CA ARG A 287 0.78 -4.07 -4.12
C ARG A 287 0.25 -4.00 -2.67
N ALA A 288 -0.64 -4.90 -2.25
CA ALA A 288 -1.22 -4.94 -0.90
C ALA A 288 -0.40 -5.78 0.10
N HIS A 289 0.88 -6.01 -0.19
CA HIS A 289 1.77 -6.89 0.56
C HIS A 289 1.83 -6.58 2.07
N HIS A 290 1.75 -5.31 2.46
CA HIS A 290 1.79 -4.88 3.87
C HIS A 290 0.61 -5.42 4.69
N TRP A 291 -0.63 -5.16 4.27
CA TRP A 291 -1.80 -5.64 4.98
C TRP A 291 -2.02 -7.14 4.79
N TRP A 292 -1.66 -7.67 3.62
CA TRP A 292 -1.72 -9.10 3.35
C TRP A 292 -0.92 -9.92 4.37
N ILE A 293 0.35 -9.55 4.63
CA ILE A 293 1.19 -10.31 5.57
C ILE A 293 0.69 -10.20 7.01
N GLN A 294 0.26 -8.99 7.43
CA GLN A 294 -0.25 -8.76 8.79
C GLN A 294 -1.49 -9.61 9.06
N ALA A 295 -2.43 -9.66 8.10
CA ALA A 295 -3.66 -10.44 8.23
C ALA A 295 -3.39 -11.96 8.23
N VAL A 296 -2.58 -12.46 7.30
CA VAL A 296 -2.22 -13.89 7.25
C VAL A 296 -1.53 -14.34 8.54
N GLN A 297 -0.58 -13.53 9.05
CA GLN A 297 0.10 -13.82 10.31
C GLN A 297 -0.88 -13.81 11.50
N ARG A 298 -1.82 -12.86 11.54
CA ARG A 298 -2.83 -12.79 12.60
C ARG A 298 -3.70 -14.05 12.68
N PHE A 299 -4.07 -14.61 11.53
CA PHE A 299 -4.92 -15.82 11.47
C PHE A 299 -4.14 -17.13 11.56
N THR A 300 -2.81 -17.09 11.46
CA THR A 300 -1.96 -18.30 11.46
C THR A 300 -2.11 -19.13 12.74
N ALA A 301 -2.33 -18.49 13.89
CA ALA A 301 -2.49 -19.21 15.17
C ALA A 301 -3.74 -20.11 15.17
N ASP A 302 -4.83 -19.64 14.58
CA ASP A 302 -6.13 -20.30 14.59
C ASP A 302 -6.27 -21.26 13.39
N GLU A 303 -5.77 -20.87 12.22
CA GLU A 303 -5.94 -21.60 10.95
C GLU A 303 -4.61 -21.82 10.20
N PRO A 304 -3.63 -22.52 10.80
CA PRO A 304 -2.29 -22.66 10.22
C PRO A 304 -2.27 -23.46 8.91
N LEU A 305 -3.22 -24.38 8.70
CA LEU A 305 -3.36 -25.11 7.44
C LEU A 305 -3.69 -24.15 6.29
N ARG A 306 -4.71 -23.31 6.48
CA ARG A 306 -5.15 -22.33 5.47
C ARG A 306 -4.09 -21.25 5.23
N ALA A 307 -3.46 -20.77 6.29
CA ALA A 307 -2.33 -19.85 6.18
C ALA A 307 -1.17 -20.45 5.36
N CYS A 308 -0.89 -21.74 5.53
CA CYS A 308 0.12 -22.45 4.73
C CYS A 308 -0.27 -22.51 3.24
N GLU A 309 -1.52 -22.84 2.93
CA GLU A 309 -2.03 -22.90 1.56
C GLU A 309 -2.01 -21.53 0.87
N VAL A 310 -2.41 -20.46 1.57
CA VAL A 310 -2.35 -19.07 1.09
C VAL A 310 -0.91 -18.63 0.83
N ALA A 311 0.01 -18.92 1.75
CA ALA A 311 1.43 -18.61 1.57
C ALA A 311 2.04 -19.35 0.36
N ILE A 312 1.69 -20.62 0.17
CA ILE A 312 2.11 -21.40 -1.00
C ILE A 312 1.57 -20.79 -2.30
N ARG A 313 0.31 -20.36 -2.31
CA ARG A 313 -0.30 -19.67 -3.46
C ARG A 313 0.41 -18.35 -3.78
N ALA A 314 0.85 -17.61 -2.76
CA ALA A 314 1.65 -16.42 -2.95
C ALA A 314 3.04 -16.73 -3.52
N LEU A 315 3.70 -17.80 -3.06
CA LEU A 315 5.02 -18.21 -3.55
C LEU A 315 5.02 -18.56 -5.04
N THR A 316 3.92 -19.13 -5.53
CA THR A 316 3.74 -19.48 -6.94
C THR A 316 3.11 -18.36 -7.76
N GLY A 317 2.79 -17.21 -7.15
CA GLY A 317 2.24 -16.02 -7.80
C GLY A 317 3.26 -15.15 -8.52
N ASP A 318 2.80 -13.98 -8.96
CA ASP A 318 3.61 -13.02 -9.73
C ASP A 318 4.13 -11.85 -8.87
N ASP A 319 3.54 -11.60 -7.69
CA ASP A 319 3.98 -10.56 -6.75
C ASP A 319 5.26 -10.95 -6.00
N LEU A 320 6.38 -10.30 -6.34
CA LEU A 320 7.70 -10.59 -5.74
C LEU A 320 7.76 -10.30 -4.23
N GLU A 321 7.08 -9.28 -3.73
CA GLU A 321 7.10 -8.93 -2.31
C GLU A 321 6.29 -9.92 -1.49
N LYS A 322 5.10 -10.32 -1.95
CA LYS A 322 4.33 -11.38 -1.29
C LYS A 322 5.05 -12.71 -1.31
N ARG A 323 5.74 -13.06 -2.41
CA ARG A 323 6.61 -14.25 -2.46
C ARG A 323 7.69 -14.20 -1.39
N ASN A 324 8.32 -13.05 -1.20
CA ASN A 324 9.34 -12.86 -0.17
C ASN A 324 8.77 -13.02 1.25
N LEU A 325 7.58 -12.47 1.51
CA LEU A 325 6.92 -12.49 2.81
C LEU A 325 6.30 -13.86 3.13
N ALA A 326 5.81 -14.59 2.13
CA ALA A 326 5.23 -15.92 2.29
C ALA A 326 6.20 -16.93 2.92
N TRP A 327 7.51 -16.81 2.63
CA TRP A 327 8.54 -17.60 3.32
C TRP A 327 8.58 -17.38 4.84
N SER A 328 8.29 -16.16 5.29
CA SER A 328 8.22 -15.85 6.73
C SER A 328 7.00 -16.52 7.37
N VAL A 329 5.86 -16.56 6.68
CA VAL A 329 4.66 -17.25 7.15
C VAL A 329 4.94 -18.75 7.29
N LEU A 330 5.49 -19.38 6.25
CA LEU A 330 5.81 -20.81 6.28
C LEU A 330 6.84 -21.15 7.36
N SER A 331 7.89 -20.33 7.52
CA SER A 331 8.88 -20.54 8.58
C SER A 331 8.25 -20.44 9.99
N SER A 332 7.32 -19.51 10.19
CA SER A 332 6.61 -19.37 11.46
C SER A 332 5.72 -20.58 11.76
N ILE A 333 4.99 -21.08 10.76
CA ILE A 333 4.18 -22.31 10.91
C ILE A 333 5.09 -23.51 11.15
N ALA A 334 6.21 -23.62 10.44
CA ALA A 334 7.15 -24.74 10.55
C ALA A 334 7.74 -24.89 11.96
N ALA A 335 7.88 -23.78 12.71
CA ALA A 335 8.36 -23.81 14.09
C ALA A 335 7.41 -24.56 15.05
N THR A 336 6.12 -24.68 14.71
CA THR A 336 5.12 -25.34 15.57
C THR A 336 4.47 -26.57 14.92
N LYS A 337 4.34 -26.58 13.58
CA LYS A 337 3.71 -27.63 12.77
C LYS A 337 4.59 -27.98 11.56
N PRO A 338 5.80 -28.52 11.76
CA PRO A 338 6.76 -28.78 10.68
C PRO A 338 6.24 -29.80 9.67
N ASP A 339 5.58 -30.87 10.12
CA ASP A 339 5.06 -31.92 9.25
C ASP A 339 4.00 -31.38 8.28
N LEU A 340 3.12 -30.48 8.74
CA LEU A 340 2.11 -29.82 7.92
C LEU A 340 2.74 -28.98 6.80
N VAL A 341 3.73 -28.16 7.15
CA VAL A 341 4.41 -27.31 6.17
C VAL A 341 5.12 -28.18 5.14
N MET A 342 5.82 -29.23 5.58
CA MET A 342 6.56 -30.09 4.66
C MET A 342 5.61 -30.87 3.74
N GLU A 343 4.48 -31.36 4.25
CA GLU A 343 3.47 -32.03 3.44
C GLU A 343 2.96 -31.09 2.32
N LYS A 344 2.53 -29.89 2.66
CA LYS A 344 1.95 -28.93 1.71
C LYS A 344 2.96 -28.36 0.72
N VAL A 345 4.13 -27.94 1.20
CA VAL A 345 5.22 -27.47 0.33
C VAL A 345 5.70 -28.61 -0.57
N GLY A 346 5.80 -29.82 -0.01
CA GLY A 346 6.18 -31.03 -0.73
C GLY A 346 5.26 -31.35 -1.90
N GLN A 347 3.94 -31.24 -1.70
CA GLN A 347 2.95 -31.41 -2.77
C GLN A 347 3.22 -30.47 -3.95
N VAL A 348 3.53 -29.20 -3.69
CA VAL A 348 3.79 -28.22 -4.75
C VAL A 348 5.16 -28.38 -5.40
N LEU A 349 6.18 -28.78 -4.64
CA LEU A 349 7.52 -29.07 -5.19
C LEU A 349 7.49 -30.16 -6.27
N LEU A 350 6.57 -31.11 -6.16
CA LEU A 350 6.40 -32.22 -7.09
C LEU A 350 5.60 -31.85 -8.35
N ILE A 351 4.96 -30.67 -8.40
CA ILE A 351 4.21 -30.20 -9.57
C ILE A 351 5.19 -29.67 -10.64
N PRO A 352 5.27 -30.27 -11.85
CA PRO A 352 6.23 -29.85 -12.87
C PRO A 352 6.08 -28.39 -13.32
N GLU A 353 4.86 -27.88 -13.43
CA GLU A 353 4.53 -26.57 -14.00
C GLU A 353 4.94 -25.41 -13.08
N HIS A 354 4.84 -25.60 -11.77
CA HIS A 354 5.01 -24.54 -10.76
C HIS A 354 6.06 -24.83 -9.70
N GLY A 355 6.42 -26.10 -9.49
CA GLY A 355 7.34 -26.53 -8.43
C GLY A 355 8.74 -25.93 -8.57
N TRP A 356 9.17 -25.62 -9.80
CA TRP A 356 10.45 -24.95 -10.05
C TRP A 356 10.55 -23.56 -9.39
N ARG A 357 9.42 -22.84 -9.21
CA ARG A 357 9.39 -21.52 -8.54
C ARG A 357 9.81 -21.63 -7.06
N LEU A 358 9.50 -22.77 -6.42
CA LEU A 358 9.93 -23.09 -5.06
C LEU A 358 11.34 -23.69 -4.99
N GLN A 359 11.82 -24.25 -6.09
CA GLN A 359 13.18 -24.79 -6.21
C GLN A 359 14.21 -23.70 -6.48
N MET A 360 13.79 -22.46 -6.77
CA MET A 360 14.71 -21.35 -6.94
C MET A 360 15.46 -21.06 -5.62
N PRO A 361 16.78 -20.88 -5.69
CA PRO A 361 17.66 -20.80 -4.52
C PRO A 361 17.57 -19.49 -3.73
N ALA A 362 16.59 -18.64 -4.03
CA ALA A 362 16.58 -17.25 -3.56
C ALA A 362 16.57 -17.13 -2.03
N ARG A 363 16.07 -18.13 -1.28
CA ARG A 363 16.10 -18.14 0.21
C ARG A 363 16.20 -19.56 0.79
N PRO A 364 17.40 -20.08 1.11
CA PRO A 364 17.61 -21.44 1.65
C PRO A 364 17.19 -21.61 3.13
N GLY A 365 16.18 -20.88 3.60
CA GLY A 365 15.79 -20.82 5.01
C GLY A 365 14.83 -21.93 5.44
N LEU A 366 13.77 -22.19 4.67
CA LEU A 366 12.66 -23.03 5.12
C LEU A 366 13.10 -24.47 5.39
N PHE A 367 13.70 -25.15 4.41
CA PHE A 367 14.13 -26.54 4.54
C PHE A 367 15.23 -26.73 5.60
N GLN A 368 15.93 -25.66 5.97
CA GLN A 368 16.95 -25.69 7.01
C GLN A 368 16.37 -25.42 8.40
N SER A 369 15.20 -24.77 8.48
CA SER A 369 14.44 -24.57 9.72
C SER A 369 13.58 -25.78 10.10
N LEU A 370 13.27 -26.67 9.15
CA LEU A 370 12.48 -27.86 9.42
C LEU A 370 13.31 -28.92 10.17
N PRO A 371 12.73 -29.63 11.16
CA PRO A 371 13.38 -30.76 11.80
C PRO A 371 13.78 -31.83 10.78
N LEU A 372 15.00 -32.35 10.91
CA LEU A 372 15.54 -33.37 10.01
C LEU A 372 14.61 -34.59 9.90
N GLU A 373 14.00 -35.01 11.01
CA GLU A 373 13.09 -36.17 11.04
C GLU A 373 11.82 -35.96 10.22
N THR A 374 11.28 -34.74 10.17
CA THR A 374 10.15 -34.39 9.30
C THR A 374 10.53 -34.59 7.83
N LEU A 375 11.70 -34.08 7.44
CA LEU A 375 12.22 -34.20 6.07
C LEU A 375 12.53 -35.65 5.70
N ARG A 376 13.13 -36.42 6.62
CA ARG A 376 13.40 -37.86 6.43
C ARG A 376 12.12 -38.65 6.20
N ARG A 377 11.11 -38.43 7.06
CA ARG A 377 9.81 -39.10 6.93
C ARG A 377 9.15 -38.76 5.59
N TRP A 378 9.11 -37.49 5.23
CA TRP A 378 8.53 -37.07 3.96
C TRP A 378 9.29 -37.67 2.76
N MET A 379 10.62 -37.67 2.76
CA MET A 379 11.40 -38.27 1.65
C MET A 379 11.25 -39.80 1.58
N SER A 380 10.95 -40.48 2.68
CA SER A 380 10.86 -41.94 2.72
C SER A 380 9.66 -42.53 1.96
N GLU A 381 8.63 -41.74 1.65
CA GLU A 381 7.41 -42.22 0.98
C GLU A 381 7.58 -42.47 -0.53
N ASP A 382 8.16 -41.51 -1.27
CA ASP A 382 8.43 -41.63 -2.73
C ASP A 382 9.93 -41.47 -3.08
N GLY A 383 10.80 -41.71 -2.08
CA GLY A 383 12.25 -41.84 -2.18
C GLY A 383 12.94 -40.84 -3.11
N VAL A 384 13.28 -41.30 -4.33
CA VAL A 384 14.14 -40.59 -5.28
C VAL A 384 13.48 -39.32 -5.85
N GLU A 385 12.17 -39.31 -6.14
CA GLU A 385 11.52 -38.13 -6.73
C GLU A 385 11.48 -36.97 -5.74
N ARG A 386 11.20 -37.28 -4.47
CA ARG A 386 11.23 -36.32 -3.38
C ARG A 386 12.66 -35.82 -3.10
N ALA A 387 13.65 -36.70 -3.16
CA ALA A 387 15.06 -36.30 -3.07
C ALA A 387 15.48 -35.37 -4.22
N ARG A 388 15.02 -35.62 -5.45
CA ARG A 388 15.32 -34.77 -6.62
C ARG A 388 14.84 -33.34 -6.44
N VAL A 389 13.64 -33.11 -5.89
CA VAL A 389 13.11 -31.73 -5.72
C VAL A 389 13.76 -30.98 -4.55
N ILE A 390 14.23 -31.70 -3.53
CA ILE A 390 14.96 -31.12 -2.38
C ILE A 390 16.44 -30.85 -2.70
N ALA A 391 17.05 -31.58 -3.64
CA ALA A 391 18.47 -31.47 -3.96
C ALA A 391 18.95 -30.03 -4.23
N ASN A 392 18.12 -29.20 -4.86
CA ASN A 392 18.41 -27.78 -5.13
C ASN A 392 18.44 -26.87 -3.88
N GLN A 393 17.96 -27.38 -2.74
CA GLN A 393 17.81 -26.64 -1.47
C GLN A 393 18.83 -27.08 -0.42
N LEU A 394 19.67 -28.07 -0.75
CA LEU A 394 20.72 -28.57 0.14
C LEU A 394 21.83 -27.54 0.31
N ARG A 395 22.30 -27.41 1.56
CA ARG A 395 23.47 -26.57 1.86
C ARG A 395 24.75 -27.30 1.43
N PRO A 396 25.73 -26.57 0.89
CA PRO A 396 27.02 -27.16 0.55
C PRO A 396 27.76 -27.65 1.81
N PRO A 397 28.59 -28.69 1.69
CA PRO A 397 29.62 -29.00 2.68
C PRO A 397 30.53 -27.80 2.94
N SER A 398 30.99 -27.65 4.17
CA SER A 398 31.80 -26.50 4.62
C SER A 398 32.92 -26.96 5.54
N VAL A 399 33.97 -26.16 5.67
CA VAL A 399 35.07 -26.43 6.60
C VAL A 399 34.87 -25.56 7.84
N ASP A 400 35.00 -26.13 9.04
CA ASP A 400 34.91 -25.37 10.29
C ASP A 400 36.19 -24.57 10.60
N ALA A 401 36.19 -23.85 11.73
CA ALA A 401 37.31 -23.01 12.15
C ALA A 401 38.61 -23.81 12.39
N ASP A 402 38.51 -25.11 12.66
CA ASP A 402 39.64 -26.01 12.90
C ASP A 402 40.12 -26.71 11.62
N GLY A 403 39.55 -26.35 10.46
CA GLY A 403 39.91 -26.96 9.18
C GLY A 403 39.25 -28.33 8.96
N LYS A 404 38.26 -28.74 9.76
CA LYS A 404 37.61 -30.04 9.61
C LYS A 404 36.42 -29.98 8.65
N PRO A 405 36.27 -31.01 7.78
CA PRO A 405 35.09 -31.14 6.93
C PRO A 405 33.80 -31.29 7.74
N GLN A 406 32.82 -30.44 7.47
CA GLN A 406 31.47 -30.47 8.03
C GLN A 406 30.45 -30.62 6.91
N VAL A 407 29.56 -31.61 7.04
CA VAL A 407 28.47 -31.83 6.09
C VAL A 407 27.15 -31.54 6.82
N PRO A 408 26.28 -30.66 6.29
CA PRO A 408 24.98 -30.43 6.88
C PRO A 408 24.17 -31.74 6.96
N PRO A 409 23.48 -32.05 8.08
CA PRO A 409 22.82 -33.34 8.28
C PRO A 409 21.81 -33.75 7.18
N LEU A 410 21.07 -32.77 6.63
CA LEU A 410 20.15 -33.01 5.51
C LEU A 410 20.90 -33.37 4.22
N THR A 411 22.00 -32.65 3.93
CA THR A 411 22.87 -32.92 2.78
C THR A 411 23.51 -34.30 2.89
N GLU A 412 24.02 -34.64 4.07
CA GLU A 412 24.58 -35.96 4.36
C GLU A 412 23.55 -37.07 4.13
N PHE A 413 22.33 -36.91 4.67
CA PHE A 413 21.26 -37.88 4.50
C PHE A 413 20.89 -38.08 3.02
N VAL A 414 20.65 -37.00 2.27
CA VAL A 414 20.24 -37.11 0.86
C VAL A 414 21.34 -37.73 0.00
N LEU A 415 22.59 -37.31 0.18
CA LEU A 415 23.71 -37.82 -0.62
C LEU A 415 24.11 -39.25 -0.24
N THR A 416 23.86 -39.68 1.01
CA THR A 416 24.07 -41.07 1.42
C THR A 416 23.06 -42.01 0.76
N ASN A 417 21.80 -41.59 0.65
CA ASN A 417 20.72 -42.48 0.19
C ASN A 417 20.45 -42.39 -1.33
N TRP A 418 20.64 -41.22 -1.94
CA TRP A 418 20.32 -40.98 -3.36
C TRP A 418 21.42 -40.23 -4.13
N GLY A 419 22.64 -40.15 -3.58
CA GLY A 419 23.75 -39.45 -4.23
C GLY A 419 24.22 -40.05 -5.56
N ASP A 420 23.87 -41.32 -5.83
CA ASP A 420 24.15 -42.00 -7.09
C ASP A 420 23.12 -41.68 -8.20
N ASP A 421 21.99 -41.05 -7.87
CA ASP A 421 21.04 -40.55 -8.87
C ASP A 421 21.59 -39.29 -9.55
N ASP A 422 21.74 -39.34 -10.87
CA ASP A 422 22.33 -38.26 -11.65
C ASP A 422 21.54 -36.94 -11.59
N ILE A 423 20.23 -36.97 -11.35
CA ILE A 423 19.42 -35.76 -11.22
C ILE A 423 19.63 -35.14 -9.84
N VAL A 424 19.61 -35.95 -8.77
CA VAL A 424 19.93 -35.51 -7.40
C VAL A 424 21.31 -34.87 -7.36
N PHE A 425 22.35 -35.57 -7.85
CA PHE A 425 23.72 -35.07 -7.81
C PHE A 425 23.88 -33.76 -8.60
N ARG A 426 23.35 -33.69 -9.84
CA ARG A 426 23.45 -32.47 -10.66
C ARG A 426 22.74 -31.28 -10.03
N ARG A 427 21.56 -31.48 -9.44
CA ARG A 427 20.81 -30.43 -8.74
C ARG A 427 21.55 -29.92 -7.50
N PHE A 428 22.07 -30.82 -6.68
CA PHE A 428 22.93 -30.47 -5.56
C PHE A 428 24.18 -29.69 -6.00
N ALA A 429 24.93 -30.19 -6.99
CA ALA A 429 26.13 -29.51 -7.48
C ALA A 429 25.82 -28.16 -8.16
N ALA A 430 24.60 -27.95 -8.66
CA ALA A 430 24.16 -26.64 -9.13
C ALA A 430 23.83 -25.69 -7.96
N SER A 431 23.24 -26.21 -6.87
CA SER A 431 22.83 -25.38 -5.74
C SER A 431 23.97 -24.79 -4.92
N THR A 432 25.12 -25.47 -4.86
CA THR A 432 26.31 -25.04 -4.11
C THR A 432 26.87 -23.67 -4.52
N ARG A 433 26.40 -23.12 -5.66
CA ARG A 433 26.97 -21.96 -6.34
C ARG A 433 25.98 -20.81 -6.55
N ASN A 434 24.76 -20.93 -6.03
CA ASN A 434 23.72 -19.94 -6.26
C ASN A 434 23.96 -18.64 -5.48
N GLY A 435 23.88 -17.50 -6.17
CA GLY A 435 23.99 -16.16 -5.58
C GLY A 435 25.41 -15.69 -5.24
N GLN A 436 26.45 -16.37 -5.73
CA GLN A 436 27.84 -15.94 -5.55
C GLN A 436 28.16 -14.77 -6.49
N TRP A 437 28.59 -13.66 -5.90
CA TRP A 437 29.11 -12.49 -6.61
C TRP A 437 30.59 -12.35 -6.25
N TYR A 438 31.44 -12.26 -7.27
CA TYR A 438 32.88 -12.07 -7.09
C TYR A 438 33.23 -10.59 -7.28
N THR A 439 34.01 -10.04 -6.36
CA THR A 439 34.61 -8.71 -6.48
C THR A 439 36.09 -8.78 -6.10
N GLY A 440 36.94 -8.02 -6.79
CA GLY A 440 38.39 -8.04 -6.55
C GLY A 440 39.10 -9.21 -7.26
N ASP A 441 40.03 -9.88 -6.57
CA ASP A 441 40.81 -10.99 -7.12
C ASP A 441 39.97 -12.28 -7.23
N ILE A 442 39.30 -12.42 -8.37
CA ILE A 442 38.41 -13.54 -8.71
C ILE A 442 39.20 -14.86 -8.81
N ALA A 443 40.41 -14.82 -9.38
CA ALA A 443 41.25 -16.01 -9.52
C ALA A 443 41.61 -16.61 -8.16
N SER A 444 42.00 -15.78 -7.19
CA SER A 444 42.25 -16.22 -5.81
C SER A 444 40.98 -16.70 -5.10
N ALA A 445 39.81 -16.14 -5.41
CA ALA A 445 38.54 -16.61 -4.86
C ALA A 445 38.23 -18.05 -5.29
N HIS A 446 38.41 -18.38 -6.57
CA HIS A 446 38.24 -19.73 -7.08
C HIS A 446 39.29 -20.73 -6.55
N ARG A 447 40.55 -20.31 -6.35
CA ARG A 447 41.55 -21.16 -5.68
C ARG A 447 41.14 -21.51 -4.26
N ARG A 448 40.64 -20.54 -3.47
CA ARG A 448 40.13 -20.78 -2.12
C ARG A 448 38.91 -21.71 -2.09
N GLU A 449 38.09 -21.70 -3.13
CA GLU A 449 36.98 -22.66 -3.27
C GLU A 449 37.50 -24.08 -3.51
N ALA A 450 38.44 -24.24 -4.44
CA ALA A 450 39.10 -25.52 -4.69
C ALA A 450 39.79 -26.06 -3.41
N ASP A 451 40.53 -25.21 -2.69
CA ASP A 451 41.20 -25.61 -1.45
C ASP A 451 40.23 -26.09 -0.36
N ARG A 452 39.07 -25.42 -0.23
CA ARG A 452 38.01 -25.87 0.68
C ARG A 452 37.42 -27.21 0.25
N ALA A 453 37.21 -27.43 -1.05
CA ALA A 453 36.70 -28.69 -1.57
C ALA A 453 37.68 -29.85 -1.39
N ARG A 454 39.01 -29.60 -1.44
CA ARG A 454 40.05 -30.64 -1.24
C ARG A 454 39.90 -31.40 0.08
N ALA A 455 39.42 -30.73 1.14
CA ALA A 455 39.18 -31.35 2.44
C ALA A 455 38.17 -32.52 2.39
N PHE A 456 37.37 -32.61 1.33
CA PHE A 456 36.32 -33.61 1.14
C PHE A 456 36.70 -34.76 0.17
N LEU A 457 37.91 -34.75 -0.43
CA LEU A 457 38.32 -35.78 -1.39
C LEU A 457 38.40 -37.19 -0.79
N SER A 458 38.66 -37.30 0.52
CA SER A 458 38.70 -38.56 1.25
C SER A 458 37.44 -38.82 2.09
N HIS A 459 36.34 -38.10 1.84
CA HIS A 459 35.11 -38.23 2.62
C HIS A 459 34.49 -39.63 2.46
N PRO A 460 33.88 -40.25 3.50
CA PRO A 460 33.30 -41.59 3.41
C PRO A 460 32.17 -41.72 2.37
N ILE A 461 31.35 -40.67 2.20
CA ILE A 461 30.24 -40.64 1.23
C ILE A 461 30.76 -40.39 -0.19
N ALA A 462 30.45 -41.30 -1.12
CA ALA A 462 30.93 -41.26 -2.51
C ALA A 462 30.49 -40.01 -3.27
N ALA A 463 29.22 -39.62 -3.16
CA ALA A 463 28.70 -38.42 -3.81
C ALA A 463 29.38 -37.13 -3.32
N ILE A 464 29.84 -37.08 -2.06
CA ILE A 464 30.60 -35.94 -1.54
C ILE A 464 32.01 -35.89 -2.13
N ARG A 465 32.68 -37.06 -2.30
CA ARG A 465 33.96 -37.11 -3.02
C ARG A 465 33.80 -36.66 -4.47
N LYS A 466 32.77 -37.16 -5.18
CA LYS A 466 32.43 -36.78 -6.56
C LYS A 466 32.20 -35.27 -6.70
N TRP A 467 31.49 -34.66 -5.74
CA TRP A 467 31.30 -33.21 -5.68
C TRP A 467 32.62 -32.47 -5.43
N ALA A 468 33.45 -32.94 -4.49
CA ALA A 468 34.73 -32.34 -4.19
C ALA A 468 35.68 -32.36 -5.40
N GLU A 469 35.77 -33.47 -6.11
CA GLU A 469 36.54 -33.61 -7.36
C GLU A 469 36.07 -32.60 -8.41
N TYR A 470 34.75 -32.46 -8.57
CA TYR A 470 34.15 -31.51 -9.50
C TYR A 470 34.45 -30.04 -9.14
N GLU A 471 34.31 -29.64 -7.87
CA GLU A 471 34.61 -28.28 -7.43
C GLU A 471 36.12 -27.96 -7.49
N VAL A 472 37.01 -28.92 -7.20
CA VAL A 472 38.45 -28.74 -7.33
C VAL A 472 38.85 -28.52 -8.79
N ALA A 473 38.44 -29.43 -9.68
CA ALA A 473 38.78 -29.33 -11.10
C ALA A 473 38.26 -28.02 -11.71
N ARG A 474 37.03 -27.63 -11.35
CA ARG A 474 36.44 -26.38 -11.81
C ARG A 474 37.12 -25.15 -11.23
N GLY A 475 37.36 -25.10 -9.92
CA GLY A 475 38.00 -23.97 -9.27
C GLY A 475 39.41 -23.71 -9.80
N GLU A 476 40.16 -24.78 -10.10
CA GLU A 476 41.46 -24.67 -10.76
C GLU A 476 41.37 -24.16 -12.19
N GLN A 477 40.40 -24.64 -12.97
CA GLN A 477 40.19 -24.19 -14.34
C GLN A 477 39.78 -22.71 -14.38
N GLN A 478 38.77 -22.32 -13.59
CA GLN A 478 38.30 -20.93 -13.50
C GLN A 478 39.38 -19.99 -12.98
N ALA A 479 40.17 -20.41 -11.99
CA ALA A 479 41.29 -19.61 -11.54
C ALA A 479 42.35 -19.38 -12.64
N LYS A 480 42.61 -20.37 -13.50
CA LYS A 480 43.51 -20.22 -14.65
C LYS A 480 42.92 -19.28 -15.69
N ASP A 481 41.67 -19.48 -16.07
CA ASP A 481 40.98 -18.67 -17.08
C ASP A 481 40.96 -17.18 -16.68
N TRP A 482 40.57 -16.88 -15.43
CA TRP A 482 40.58 -15.51 -14.91
C TRP A 482 41.99 -14.93 -14.74
N THR A 483 43.00 -15.73 -14.44
CA THR A 483 44.39 -15.25 -14.39
C THR A 483 44.84 -14.79 -15.77
N ILE A 484 44.52 -15.56 -16.82
CA ILE A 484 44.83 -15.22 -18.21
C ILE A 484 44.08 -13.94 -18.63
N GLU A 485 42.78 -13.85 -18.36
CA GLU A 485 41.99 -12.65 -18.69
C GLU A 485 42.48 -11.39 -17.94
N MET A 486 42.88 -11.52 -16.68
CA MET A 486 43.47 -10.42 -15.90
C MET A 486 44.85 -10.00 -16.43
N GLU A 487 45.66 -10.95 -16.90
CA GLU A 487 46.97 -10.67 -17.51
C GLU A 487 46.82 -9.98 -18.89
N GLU A 488 45.84 -10.40 -19.70
CA GLU A 488 45.54 -9.82 -21.01
C GLU A 488 44.92 -8.41 -20.92
N SER A 489 44.09 -8.15 -19.91
CA SER A 489 43.46 -6.84 -19.68
C SER A 489 44.39 -5.77 -19.08
N VAL A 490 45.54 -6.16 -18.52
CA VAL A 490 46.60 -5.23 -18.05
C VAL A 490 47.57 -4.85 -19.18
N LEU A 491 47.56 -5.60 -20.29
CA LEU A 491 48.42 -5.39 -21.46
C LEU A 491 47.78 -4.49 -22.55
N HIS A 492 46.52 -4.08 -22.36
CA HIS A 492 45.78 -3.11 -23.19
C HIS A 492 45.42 -1.86 -22.37
#